data_AF-A0A7X3DKB3-F1
#
_entry.id   AF-A0A7X3DKB3-F1
#
_cell.length_a   1.000
_cell.length_b   1.000
_cell.length_c   1.000
_cell.angle_alpha   90.00
_cell.angle_beta   90.00
_cell.angle_gamma   90.00
#
_symmetry.space_group_name_H-M   'P 1'
#
loop_
_entity.id
_entity.type
_entity.pdbx_description
1 polymer ?
#
loop_
_entity_poly.entity_id
_entity_poly.type
_entity_poly.pdbx_seq_one_letter_code
_entity_poly.pdbx_strand_id
1 'polypeptide(L)'
;MDYGEDEALHFGAAYYPERMDCQTEFHLISAHQKAGENDKPVKKVTAEARFVAARIRQLLDEGYPVTEGDGTLRPCRPEDIVILMRSPGSRSAAFAAALAERDIPCSFQESGDFFHTMEISVMLSLLEIVDNPRQDVPLISVLRSPLFGFTADRLAEVRSAAPTGDYYDAVTADGGEDCKDFLATLSDLRQAGRDMSVHRLVWHIYNRLNVLGSRRHG
;
A
#
# COMPACT_ATOMS: atom_id res chain seq x y z
N MET A 1 -25.34 6.65 30.29
CA MET A 1 -24.32 5.61 30.49
C MET A 1 -23.59 6.03 31.74
N ASP A 2 -23.66 5.21 32.79
CA ASP A 2 -22.80 5.43 33.95
C ASP A 2 -21.40 4.97 33.56
N TYR A 3 -20.43 5.85 33.78
CA TYR A 3 -19.01 5.57 33.62
C TYR A 3 -18.54 5.01 34.96
N GLY A 4 -18.26 3.71 35.02
CA GLY A 4 -17.86 2.98 36.22
C GLY A 4 -16.35 2.76 36.30
N GLU A 5 -15.92 1.95 37.27
CA GLU A 5 -14.51 1.59 37.44
C GLU A 5 -13.97 0.78 36.25
N ASP A 6 -14.80 -0.08 35.65
CA ASP A 6 -14.38 -0.94 34.54
C ASP A 6 -14.08 -0.16 33.25
N GLU A 7 -14.71 1.02 33.07
CA GLU A 7 -14.48 1.90 31.93
C GLU A 7 -13.40 2.97 32.19
N ALA A 8 -12.89 3.07 33.42
CA ALA A 8 -11.92 4.07 33.82
C ALA A 8 -10.54 3.85 33.15
N LEU A 9 -9.95 4.93 32.64
CA LEU A 9 -8.57 4.89 32.14
C LEU A 9 -7.60 4.87 33.33
N HIS A 10 -7.00 3.71 33.58
CA HIS A 10 -5.95 3.58 34.59
C HIS A 10 -4.61 4.08 34.04
N PHE A 11 -3.99 5.01 34.76
CA PHE A 11 -2.66 5.49 34.44
C PHE A 11 -1.61 4.40 34.75
N GLY A 12 -1.21 3.64 33.72
CA GLY A 12 -0.29 2.50 33.86
C GLY A 12 1.18 2.87 34.05
N ALA A 13 1.53 4.16 33.98
CA ALA A 13 2.91 4.64 34.04
C ALA A 13 3.23 5.37 35.37
N ALA A 14 2.82 4.76 36.50
CA ALA A 14 2.98 5.32 37.85
C ALA A 14 4.43 5.56 38.30
N TYR A 15 5.41 5.14 37.50
CA TYR A 15 6.84 5.41 37.71
C TYR A 15 7.26 6.81 37.24
N TYR A 16 6.40 7.55 36.51
CA TYR A 16 6.65 8.95 36.20
C TYR A 16 6.28 9.88 37.36
N PRO A 17 6.97 11.02 37.51
CA PRO A 17 6.55 12.07 38.44
C PRO A 17 5.13 12.55 38.14
N GLU A 18 4.33 12.84 39.17
CA GLU A 18 3.00 13.43 38.99
C GLU A 18 3.12 14.78 38.25
N ARG A 19 2.30 14.94 37.22
CA ARG A 19 2.20 16.15 36.41
C ARG A 19 0.74 16.53 36.23
N MET A 20 0.42 17.79 36.52
CA MET A 20 -0.92 18.36 36.40
C MET A 20 -1.07 19.29 35.19
N ASP A 21 -0.01 19.46 34.42
CA ASP A 21 0.06 20.34 33.25
C ASP A 21 -0.27 19.62 31.93
N CYS A 22 -0.74 18.37 31.99
CA CYS A 22 -1.18 17.57 30.85
C CYS A 22 -2.72 17.49 30.79
N GLN A 23 -3.38 18.53 30.29
CA GLN A 23 -4.85 18.56 30.21
C GLN A 23 -5.37 17.88 28.94
N THR A 24 -6.49 17.16 29.08
CA THR A 24 -7.22 16.61 27.94
C THR A 24 -7.97 17.70 27.20
N GLU A 25 -7.81 17.76 25.88
CA GLU A 25 -8.53 18.68 25.02
C GLU A 25 -9.69 17.97 24.31
N PHE A 26 -10.84 18.66 24.19
CA PHE A 26 -11.98 18.20 23.39
C PHE A 26 -12.31 19.24 22.31
N HIS A 27 -12.25 18.82 21.05
CA HIS A 27 -12.47 19.69 19.89
C HIS A 27 -13.70 19.25 19.11
N LEU A 28 -14.65 20.16 18.88
CA LEU A 28 -15.82 19.93 18.02
C LEU A 28 -15.61 20.60 16.67
N ILE A 29 -15.52 19.81 15.60
CA ILE A 29 -15.31 20.30 14.24
C ILE A 29 -16.64 20.34 13.49
N SER A 30 -17.16 21.54 13.28
CA SER A 30 -18.37 21.76 12.50
C SER A 30 -18.01 22.24 11.09
N ALA A 31 -17.93 21.31 10.14
CA ALA A 31 -17.81 21.62 8.72
C ALA A 31 -19.15 22.17 8.19
N HIS A 32 -19.36 23.48 8.32
CA HIS A 32 -20.49 24.16 7.71
C HIS A 32 -20.22 24.32 6.21
N GLN A 33 -21.03 23.66 5.38
CA GLN A 33 -21.01 23.88 3.94
C GLN A 33 -21.55 25.29 3.65
N LYS A 34 -20.67 26.28 3.55
CA LYS A 34 -21.04 27.51 2.84
C LYS A 34 -21.00 27.17 1.35
N ALA A 35 -22.17 26.93 0.78
CA ALA A 35 -22.35 26.87 -0.67
C ALA A 35 -22.11 28.27 -1.25
N GLY A 36 -20.84 28.61 -1.53
CA GLY A 36 -20.48 29.62 -2.51
C GLY A 36 -20.28 28.92 -3.85
N GLU A 37 -20.75 29.52 -4.95
CA GLU A 37 -20.82 28.94 -6.30
C GLU A 37 -19.51 28.37 -6.88
N ASN A 38 -18.36 28.54 -6.22
CA ASN A 38 -17.05 28.09 -6.70
C ASN A 38 -16.25 27.20 -5.72
N ASP A 39 -16.79 26.83 -4.55
CA ASP A 39 -16.02 26.06 -3.57
C ASP A 39 -16.36 24.57 -3.60
N LYS A 40 -15.36 23.73 -3.90
CA LYS A 40 -15.55 22.26 -3.87
C LYS A 40 -15.77 21.86 -2.41
N PRO A 41 -16.86 21.14 -2.07
CA PRO A 41 -17.15 20.81 -0.68
C PRO A 41 -16.01 19.99 -0.07
N VAL A 42 -15.34 20.54 0.95
CA VAL A 42 -14.35 19.80 1.73
C VAL A 42 -15.07 18.67 2.44
N LYS A 43 -14.72 17.41 2.13
CA LYS A 43 -15.25 16.24 2.82
C LYS A 43 -14.96 16.38 4.32
N LYS A 44 -15.94 16.07 5.18
CA LYS A 44 -15.81 16.19 6.66
C LYS A 44 -14.51 15.60 7.21
N VAL A 45 -14.09 14.46 6.66
CA VAL A 45 -12.84 13.75 7.02
C VAL A 45 -11.60 14.59 6.73
N THR A 46 -11.57 15.34 5.62
CA THR A 46 -10.45 16.21 5.27
C THR A 46 -10.35 17.40 6.21
N ALA A 47 -11.49 17.97 6.62
CA ALA A 47 -11.50 19.05 7.61
C ALA A 47 -10.97 18.58 8.97
N GLU A 48 -11.40 17.39 9.41
CA GLU A 48 -10.90 16.74 10.63
C GLU A 48 -9.39 16.45 10.54
N ALA A 49 -8.94 15.86 9.43
CA ALA A 49 -7.52 15.56 9.19
C ALA A 49 -6.64 16.81 9.24
N ARG A 50 -7.05 17.90 8.58
CA ARG A 50 -6.30 19.17 8.56
C ARG A 50 -6.27 19.84 9.93
N PHE A 51 -7.35 19.74 10.70
CA PHE A 51 -7.38 20.24 12.06
C PHE A 51 -6.37 19.49 12.95
N VAL A 52 -6.40 18.16 12.91
CA VAL A 52 -5.48 17.31 13.69
C VAL A 52 -4.03 17.59 13.29
N ALA A 53 -3.74 17.64 11.98
CA ALA A 53 -2.40 17.95 11.50
C ALA A 53 -1.91 19.34 11.95
N ALA A 54 -2.80 20.34 11.99
CA ALA A 54 -2.46 21.67 12.50
C ALA A 54 -2.14 21.65 14.00
N ARG A 55 -2.93 20.93 14.81
CA ARG A 55 -2.66 20.79 16.25
C ARG A 55 -1.35 20.08 16.51
N ILE A 56 -1.05 19.00 15.77
CA ILE A 56 0.22 18.27 15.88
C ILE A 56 1.39 19.18 15.50
N ARG A 57 1.30 19.93 14.39
CA ARG A 57 2.35 20.89 14.00
C ARG A 57 2.62 21.90 15.12
N GLN A 58 1.55 22.46 15.69
CA GLN A 58 1.66 23.40 16.80
C GLN A 58 2.38 22.79 18.01
N LEU A 59 2.02 21.57 18.43
CA LEU A 59 2.68 20.89 19.55
C LEU A 59 4.18 20.68 19.28
N LEU A 60 4.54 20.31 18.05
CA LEU A 60 5.93 20.14 17.64
C LEU A 60 6.70 21.48 17.60
N ASP A 61 6.07 22.55 17.14
CA ASP A 61 6.67 23.90 17.10
C ASP A 61 6.89 24.48 18.49
N GLU A 62 5.94 24.26 19.40
CA GLU A 62 6.01 24.70 20.80
C GLU A 62 6.96 23.82 21.63
N GLY A 63 7.35 22.65 21.11
CA GLY A 63 8.19 21.69 21.82
C GLY A 63 7.50 21.12 23.05
N TYR A 64 6.23 20.71 22.91
CA TYR A 64 5.41 20.25 24.03
C TYR A 64 6.16 19.20 24.88
N PRO A 65 6.24 19.36 26.22
CA PRO A 65 7.15 18.59 27.06
C PRO A 65 6.70 17.14 27.27
N VAL A 66 7.51 16.18 26.82
CA VAL A 66 7.36 14.74 27.04
C VAL A 66 8.34 14.29 28.13
N THR A 67 7.85 13.47 29.07
CA THR A 67 8.65 12.91 30.17
C THR A 67 9.41 11.67 29.68
N GLU A 68 10.73 11.68 29.86
CA GLU A 68 11.62 10.54 29.60
C GLU A 68 11.64 9.54 30.77
N GLY A 69 12.17 8.34 30.52
CA GLY A 69 12.23 7.26 31.53
C GLY A 69 13.04 7.61 32.78
N ASP A 70 13.94 8.59 32.71
CA ASP A 70 14.71 9.13 33.84
C ASP A 70 14.01 10.30 34.56
N GLY A 71 12.80 10.67 34.13
CA GLY A 71 12.00 11.77 34.67
C GLY A 71 12.33 13.15 34.10
N THR A 72 13.30 13.25 33.18
CA THR A 72 13.62 14.53 32.52
C THR A 72 12.57 14.90 31.47
N LEU A 73 12.49 16.19 31.13
CA LEU A 73 11.58 16.70 30.11
C LEU A 73 12.34 16.99 28.83
N ARG A 74 11.77 16.56 27.70
CA ARG A 74 12.24 16.93 26.37
C ARG A 74 11.10 17.42 25.47
N PRO A 75 11.41 18.18 24.41
CA PRO A 75 10.42 18.48 23.38
C PRO A 75 9.85 17.21 22.75
N CYS A 76 8.55 17.25 22.44
CA CYS A 76 7.90 16.19 21.70
C CYS A 76 8.50 16.05 20.29
N ARG A 77 8.43 14.83 19.79
CA ARG A 77 8.84 14.42 18.45
C ARG A 77 7.63 13.79 17.75
N PRO A 78 7.65 13.69 16.41
CA PRO A 78 6.57 13.02 15.69
C PRO A 78 6.30 11.59 16.19
N GLU A 79 7.34 10.88 16.64
CA GLU A 79 7.25 9.52 17.19
C GLU A 79 6.49 9.41 18.52
N ASP A 80 6.30 10.51 19.24
CA ASP A 80 5.55 10.52 20.51
C ASP A 80 4.02 10.63 20.29
N ILE A 81 3.59 10.82 19.04
CA ILE A 81 2.20 11.15 18.71
C ILE A 81 1.54 9.99 17.98
N VAL A 82 0.45 9.48 18.55
CA VAL A 82 -0.38 8.43 17.94
C VAL A 82 -1.77 8.97 17.64
N ILE A 83 -2.25 8.71 16.41
CA ILE A 83 -3.64 9.04 16.01
C ILE A 83 -4.44 7.73 16.04
N LEU A 84 -5.31 7.60 17.04
CA LEU A 84 -6.18 6.44 17.17
C LEU A 84 -7.52 6.69 16.46
N MET A 85 -7.92 5.72 15.64
CA MET A 85 -9.17 5.77 14.89
C MET A 85 -9.96 4.48 15.09
N ARG A 86 -11.28 4.59 15.19
CA ARG A 86 -12.17 3.41 15.25
C ARG A 86 -12.06 2.53 14.00
N SER A 87 -11.85 3.13 12.83
CA SER A 87 -11.74 2.44 11.55
C SER A 87 -10.80 3.21 10.62
N PRO A 88 -9.50 2.86 10.57
CA PRO A 88 -8.48 3.61 9.82
C PRO A 88 -8.76 3.68 8.30
N GLY A 89 -9.15 2.55 7.69
CA GLY A 89 -9.50 2.37 6.28
C GLY A 89 -9.40 3.60 5.35
N SER A 90 -10.53 4.12 4.90
CA SER A 90 -10.61 5.26 3.96
C SER A 90 -10.20 6.61 4.56
N ARG A 91 -9.90 6.67 5.87
CA ARG A 91 -9.52 7.90 6.59
C ARG A 91 -8.01 8.09 6.61
N SER A 92 -7.22 7.01 6.60
CA SER A 92 -5.76 7.05 6.62
C SER A 92 -5.19 7.93 5.51
N ALA A 93 -5.67 7.80 4.27
CA ALA A 93 -5.20 8.60 3.14
C ALA A 93 -5.44 10.12 3.34
N ALA A 94 -6.58 10.50 3.93
CA ALA A 94 -6.88 11.91 4.20
C ALA A 94 -5.97 12.48 5.30
N PHE A 95 -5.67 11.68 6.33
CA PHE A 95 -4.76 12.08 7.39
C PHE A 95 -3.30 12.12 6.91
N ALA A 96 -2.86 11.14 6.13
CA ALA A 96 -1.55 11.12 5.49
C ALA A 96 -1.32 12.38 4.65
N ALA A 97 -2.29 12.73 3.79
CA ALA A 97 -2.22 13.94 2.99
C ALA A 97 -2.15 15.21 3.84
N ALA A 98 -2.99 15.33 4.87
CA ALA A 98 -3.02 16.52 5.74
C ALA A 98 -1.75 16.69 6.60
N LEU A 99 -1.13 15.60 7.03
CA LEU A 99 0.16 15.59 7.75
C LEU A 99 1.31 15.96 6.81
N ALA A 100 1.31 15.41 5.60
CA ALA A 100 2.29 15.75 4.56
C ALA A 100 2.20 17.23 4.14
N GLU A 101 1.00 17.82 4.05
CA GLU A 101 0.81 19.27 3.82
C GLU A 101 1.50 20.16 4.87
N ARG A 102 1.95 19.61 6.01
CA ARG A 102 2.61 20.32 7.12
C ARG A 102 3.99 19.77 7.46
N ASP A 103 4.57 18.99 6.54
CA ASP A 103 5.89 18.37 6.71
C ASP A 103 6.00 17.52 8.00
N ILE A 104 4.91 16.87 8.40
CA ILE A 104 4.89 15.95 9.55
C ILE A 104 5.09 14.52 9.03
N PRO A 105 6.18 13.82 9.40
CA PRO A 105 6.36 12.43 9.02
C PRO A 105 5.34 11.56 9.74
N CYS A 106 4.72 10.63 9.02
CA CYS A 106 3.75 9.69 9.57
C CYS A 106 3.89 8.31 8.94
N SER A 107 3.62 7.28 9.75
CA SER A 107 3.49 5.90 9.30
C SER A 107 2.09 5.41 9.63
N PHE A 108 1.42 4.83 8.65
CA PHE A 108 0.16 4.10 8.85
C PHE A 108 0.48 2.61 8.75
N GLN A 109 -0.13 1.78 9.60
CA GLN A 109 -0.14 0.33 9.40
C GLN A 109 -0.98 0.01 8.15
N GLU A 110 -0.40 0.15 6.96
CA GLU A 110 -0.98 -0.34 5.72
C GLU A 110 -0.98 -1.87 5.76
N SER A 111 -2.13 -2.43 6.09
CA SER A 111 -2.33 -3.88 6.15
C SER A 111 -2.96 -4.44 4.86
N GLY A 112 -3.23 -3.60 3.85
CA GLY A 112 -4.00 -3.98 2.66
C GLY A 112 -3.33 -3.71 1.31
N ASP A 113 -2.57 -2.63 1.14
CA ASP A 113 -2.16 -2.17 -0.19
C ASP A 113 -0.93 -2.87 -0.78
N PHE A 114 -0.19 -3.63 0.05
CA PHE A 114 0.98 -4.38 -0.44
C PHE A 114 0.59 -5.30 -1.61
N PHE A 115 -0.50 -6.08 -1.48
CA PHE A 115 -0.93 -7.03 -2.51
C PHE A 115 -1.65 -6.39 -3.71
N HIS A 116 -1.98 -5.11 -3.66
CA HIS A 116 -2.70 -4.41 -4.74
C HIS A 116 -1.79 -3.72 -5.75
N THR A 117 -0.46 -3.73 -5.52
CA THR A 117 0.49 -3.18 -6.48
C THR A 117 0.52 -4.04 -7.76
N MET A 118 0.56 -3.38 -8.92
CA MET A 118 0.48 -4.03 -10.25
C MET A 118 1.54 -5.13 -10.41
N GLU A 119 2.74 -4.88 -9.89
CA GLU A 119 3.91 -5.77 -9.92
C GLU A 119 3.66 -7.07 -9.14
N ILE A 120 2.98 -7.00 -7.99
CA ILE A 120 2.68 -8.18 -7.17
C ILE A 120 1.60 -9.02 -7.83
N SER A 121 0.57 -8.39 -8.42
CA SER A 121 -0.44 -9.12 -9.18
C SER A 121 0.16 -9.84 -10.39
N VAL A 122 1.07 -9.21 -11.13
CA VAL A 122 1.76 -9.83 -12.27
C VAL A 122 2.66 -10.99 -11.81
N MET A 123 3.36 -10.85 -10.68
CA MET A 123 4.15 -11.94 -10.11
C MET A 123 3.31 -13.15 -9.71
N LEU A 124 2.16 -12.91 -9.06
CA LEU A 124 1.23 -13.99 -8.71
C LEU A 124 0.71 -14.69 -9.96
N SER A 125 0.26 -13.92 -10.96
CA SER A 125 -0.19 -14.49 -12.24
C SER A 125 0.91 -15.26 -12.97
N LEU A 126 2.18 -14.83 -12.86
CA LEU A 126 3.31 -15.58 -13.41
C LEU A 126 3.53 -16.91 -12.68
N LEU A 127 3.43 -16.92 -11.35
CA LEU A 127 3.53 -18.17 -10.57
C LEU A 127 2.38 -19.12 -10.88
N GLU A 128 1.16 -18.61 -11.05
CA GLU A 128 -0.01 -19.38 -11.47
C GLU A 128 0.22 -20.08 -12.81
N ILE A 129 0.74 -19.37 -13.83
CA ILE A 129 1.02 -20.01 -15.13
C ILE A 129 2.27 -20.90 -15.12
N VAL A 130 3.23 -20.65 -14.22
CA VAL A 130 4.34 -21.57 -13.96
C VAL A 130 3.84 -22.86 -13.33
N ASP A 131 2.77 -22.86 -12.53
CA ASP A 131 2.13 -24.08 -12.07
C ASP A 131 1.29 -24.72 -13.20
N ASN A 132 0.36 -23.95 -13.77
CA ASN A 132 -0.55 -24.39 -14.83
C ASN A 132 -0.75 -23.31 -15.91
N PRO A 133 -0.18 -23.47 -17.12
CA PRO A 133 -0.22 -22.44 -18.15
C PRO A 133 -1.58 -22.35 -18.85
N ARG A 134 -2.49 -23.31 -18.62
CA ARG A 134 -3.83 -23.36 -19.22
C ARG A 134 -4.85 -22.46 -18.49
N GLN A 135 -4.38 -21.55 -17.63
CA GLN A 135 -5.22 -20.55 -16.97
C GLN A 135 -5.22 -19.25 -17.77
N ASP A 136 -6.29 -19.01 -18.52
CA ASP A 136 -6.40 -17.88 -19.47
C ASP A 136 -6.20 -16.51 -18.82
N VAL A 137 -6.82 -16.25 -17.66
CA VAL A 137 -6.77 -14.94 -17.00
C VAL A 137 -5.34 -14.61 -16.52
N PRO A 138 -4.65 -15.47 -15.75
CA PRO A 138 -3.25 -15.27 -15.39
C PRO A 138 -2.32 -15.16 -16.60
N LEU A 139 -2.53 -15.99 -17.63
CA LEU A 139 -1.72 -15.98 -18.86
C LEU A 139 -1.82 -14.64 -19.59
N ILE A 140 -3.04 -14.18 -19.85
CA ILE A 140 -3.28 -12.90 -20.54
C ILE A 140 -2.75 -11.74 -19.69
N SER A 141 -2.93 -11.79 -18.37
CA SER A 141 -2.39 -10.79 -17.43
C SER A 141 -0.87 -10.64 -17.58
N VAL A 142 -0.14 -11.76 -17.59
CA VAL A 142 1.32 -11.77 -17.77
C VAL A 142 1.73 -11.29 -19.15
N LEU A 143 1.06 -11.74 -20.21
CA LEU A 143 1.37 -11.30 -21.59
C LEU A 143 1.20 -9.79 -21.75
N ARG A 144 0.13 -9.19 -21.17
CA ARG A 144 -0.11 -7.74 -21.20
C ARG A 144 0.79 -6.93 -20.29
N SER A 145 1.41 -7.57 -19.29
CA SER A 145 2.27 -6.88 -18.33
C SER A 145 3.50 -6.28 -19.02
N PRO A 146 4.18 -5.30 -18.40
CA PRO A 146 5.43 -4.75 -18.92
C PRO A 146 6.55 -5.80 -19.14
N LEU A 147 6.40 -7.01 -18.61
CA LEU A 147 7.36 -8.11 -18.81
C LEU A 147 7.38 -8.62 -20.26
N PHE A 148 6.21 -8.66 -20.92
CA PHE A 148 6.06 -9.21 -22.27
C PHE A 148 5.38 -8.24 -23.26
N GLY A 149 4.63 -7.25 -22.76
CA GLY A 149 4.22 -6.07 -23.52
C GLY A 149 3.18 -6.29 -24.62
N PHE A 150 2.41 -7.38 -24.58
CA PHE A 150 1.40 -7.67 -25.60
C PHE A 150 0.27 -6.64 -25.54
N THR A 151 -0.03 -6.04 -26.70
CA THR A 151 -1.17 -5.14 -26.87
C THR A 151 -2.47 -5.92 -26.98
N ALA A 152 -3.61 -5.24 -26.78
CA ALA A 152 -4.93 -5.88 -26.96
C ALA A 152 -5.11 -6.42 -28.39
N ASP A 153 -4.62 -5.68 -29.40
CA ASP A 153 -4.67 -6.10 -30.80
C ASP A 153 -3.81 -7.34 -31.03
N ARG A 154 -2.59 -7.37 -30.50
CA ARG A 154 -1.71 -8.55 -30.61
C ARG A 154 -2.32 -9.78 -29.96
N LEU A 155 -3.00 -9.63 -28.82
CA LEU A 155 -3.70 -10.75 -28.18
C LEU A 155 -4.90 -11.25 -29.02
N ALA A 156 -5.59 -10.37 -29.74
CA ALA A 156 -6.66 -10.78 -30.63
C ALA A 156 -6.11 -11.54 -31.85
N GLU A 157 -4.96 -11.11 -32.39
CA GLU A 157 -4.24 -11.84 -33.44
C GLU A 157 -3.84 -13.25 -32.97
N VAL A 158 -3.21 -13.37 -31.79
CA VAL A 158 -2.85 -14.66 -31.20
C VAL A 158 -4.08 -15.56 -31.04
N ARG A 159 -5.20 -15.03 -30.54
CA ARG A 159 -6.46 -15.79 -30.42
C ARG A 159 -6.96 -16.27 -31.79
N SER A 160 -6.68 -15.57 -32.87
CA SER A 160 -7.11 -15.97 -34.21
C SER A 160 -6.40 -17.23 -34.71
N ALA A 161 -5.20 -17.54 -34.20
CA ALA A 161 -4.46 -18.77 -34.52
C ALA A 161 -5.15 -20.03 -33.96
N ALA A 162 -5.84 -19.93 -32.82
CA ALA A 162 -6.71 -20.97 -32.27
C ALA A 162 -8.00 -20.35 -31.68
N PRO A 163 -9.07 -20.21 -32.48
CA PRO A 163 -10.31 -19.54 -32.06
C PRO A 163 -11.08 -20.27 -30.95
N THR A 164 -10.79 -21.55 -30.72
CA THR A 164 -11.45 -22.41 -29.73
C THR A 164 -10.42 -23.02 -28.78
N GLY A 165 -10.83 -23.33 -27.55
CA GLY A 165 -9.94 -23.88 -26.52
C GLY A 165 -9.34 -22.80 -25.62
N ASP A 166 -8.39 -23.20 -24.78
CA ASP A 166 -7.70 -22.28 -23.89
C ASP A 166 -6.74 -21.35 -24.66
N TYR A 167 -6.29 -20.29 -24.00
CA TYR A 167 -5.44 -19.28 -24.61
C TYR A 167 -4.00 -19.77 -24.77
N TYR A 168 -3.57 -20.77 -24.00
CA TYR A 168 -2.23 -21.35 -24.12
C TYR A 168 -2.04 -22.10 -25.45
N ASP A 169 -3.07 -22.81 -25.90
CA ASP A 169 -3.05 -23.47 -27.21
C ASP A 169 -2.97 -22.42 -28.35
N ALA A 170 -3.61 -21.26 -28.20
CA ALA A 170 -3.49 -20.13 -29.14
C ALA A 170 -2.06 -19.54 -29.18
N VAL A 171 -1.45 -19.32 -28.02
CA VAL A 171 -0.05 -18.85 -27.92
C VAL A 171 0.92 -19.85 -28.55
N THR A 172 0.66 -21.15 -28.38
CA THR A 172 1.47 -22.23 -28.97
C THR A 172 1.32 -22.30 -30.50
N ALA A 173 0.13 -21.98 -31.02
CA ALA A 173 -0.18 -22.05 -32.44
C ALA A 173 0.23 -20.80 -33.25
N ASP A 174 0.32 -19.62 -32.62
CA ASP A 174 0.57 -18.34 -33.29
C ASP A 174 1.92 -18.30 -34.04
N GLY A 175 2.99 -18.81 -33.44
CA GLY A 175 4.30 -18.92 -34.09
C GLY A 175 5.09 -17.61 -34.25
N GLY A 176 4.57 -16.48 -33.76
CA GLY A 176 5.28 -15.21 -33.66
C GLY A 176 6.50 -15.27 -32.73
N GLU A 177 7.47 -14.38 -32.95
CA GLU A 177 8.72 -14.36 -32.18
C GLU A 177 8.47 -14.04 -30.70
N ASP A 178 7.57 -13.10 -30.43
CA ASP A 178 7.12 -12.74 -29.09
C ASP A 178 6.49 -13.93 -28.33
N CYS A 179 5.64 -14.71 -29.00
CA CYS A 179 5.07 -15.92 -28.43
C CYS A 179 6.13 -17.00 -28.20
N LYS A 180 7.10 -17.18 -29.11
CA LYS A 180 8.21 -18.13 -28.95
C LYS A 180 9.11 -17.76 -27.77
N ASP A 181 9.48 -16.49 -27.65
CA ASP A 181 10.29 -15.97 -26.55
C ASP A 181 9.59 -16.16 -25.19
N PHE A 182 8.29 -15.87 -25.16
CA PHE A 182 7.45 -16.12 -23.99
C PHE A 182 7.43 -17.62 -23.62
N LEU A 183 7.16 -18.51 -24.58
CA LEU A 183 7.10 -19.96 -24.35
C LEU A 183 8.44 -20.54 -23.88
N ALA A 184 9.56 -20.08 -24.45
CA ALA A 184 10.89 -20.47 -24.02
C ALA A 184 11.15 -20.04 -22.56
N THR A 185 10.81 -18.79 -22.24
CA THR A 185 10.94 -18.24 -20.87
C THR A 185 10.07 -19.03 -19.88
N LEU A 186 8.81 -19.27 -20.22
CA LEU A 186 7.87 -20.02 -19.38
C LEU A 186 8.34 -21.46 -19.16
N SER A 187 8.82 -22.14 -20.21
CA SER A 187 9.37 -23.49 -20.11
C SER A 187 10.52 -23.56 -19.11
N ASP A 188 11.45 -22.61 -19.20
CA ASP A 188 12.59 -22.57 -18.28
C ASP A 188 12.17 -22.28 -16.84
N LEU A 189 11.20 -21.36 -16.63
CA LEU A 189 10.67 -21.08 -15.30
C LEU A 189 9.95 -22.30 -14.70
N ARG A 190 9.19 -23.03 -15.53
CA ARG A 190 8.55 -24.29 -15.14
C ARG A 190 9.58 -25.35 -14.77
N GLN A 191 10.67 -25.45 -15.50
CA GLN A 191 11.76 -26.38 -15.18
C GLN A 191 12.45 -25.99 -13.88
N ALA A 192 12.74 -24.70 -13.67
CA ALA A 192 13.32 -24.20 -12.42
C ALA A 192 12.39 -24.44 -11.22
N GLY A 193 11.07 -24.26 -11.39
CA GLY A 193 10.08 -24.44 -10.34
C GLY A 193 9.93 -25.88 -9.83
N ARG A 194 10.36 -26.88 -10.59
CA ARG A 194 10.32 -28.30 -10.16
C ARG A 194 11.32 -28.61 -9.05
N ASP A 195 12.48 -27.97 -9.08
CA ASP A 195 13.62 -28.29 -8.21
C ASP A 195 13.94 -27.17 -7.21
N MET A 196 13.21 -26.06 -7.26
CA MET A 196 13.40 -24.90 -6.39
C MET A 196 12.25 -24.72 -5.41
N SER A 197 12.57 -24.39 -4.17
CA SER A 197 11.59 -23.82 -3.25
C SER A 197 11.04 -22.49 -3.79
N VAL A 198 9.77 -22.18 -3.49
CA VAL A 198 9.06 -20.97 -3.96
C VAL A 198 9.88 -19.68 -3.77
N HIS A 199 10.54 -19.49 -2.62
CA HIS A 199 11.34 -18.28 -2.38
C HIS A 199 12.52 -18.13 -3.36
N ARG A 200 13.16 -19.24 -3.76
CA ARG A 200 14.24 -19.24 -4.76
C ARG A 200 13.70 -19.01 -6.15
N LEU A 201 12.55 -19.58 -6.48
CA LEU A 201 11.89 -19.36 -7.76
C LEU A 201 11.50 -17.89 -7.94
N VAL A 202 10.92 -17.27 -6.90
CA VAL A 202 10.61 -15.84 -6.89
C VAL A 202 11.87 -15.01 -7.12
N TRP A 203 12.96 -15.30 -6.40
CA TRP A 203 14.23 -14.60 -6.60
C TRP A 203 14.82 -14.81 -8.01
N HIS A 204 14.70 -16.01 -8.57
CA HIS A 204 15.15 -16.34 -9.91
C HIS A 204 14.36 -15.53 -10.96
N ILE A 205 13.03 -15.46 -10.83
CA ILE A 205 12.16 -14.66 -11.69
C ILE A 205 12.55 -13.17 -11.63
N TYR A 206 12.73 -12.62 -10.43
CA TYR A 206 13.11 -11.22 -10.25
C TYR A 206 14.40 -10.84 -10.99
N ASN A 207 15.44 -11.66 -10.85
CA ASN A 207 16.74 -11.41 -11.49
C ASN A 207 16.67 -11.60 -13.01
N ARG A 208 15.92 -12.59 -13.48
CA ARG A 208 15.85 -12.95 -14.89
C ARG A 208 15.03 -11.98 -15.72
N LEU A 209 13.91 -11.51 -15.18
CA LEU A 209 12.99 -10.61 -15.88
C LEU A 209 13.21 -9.12 -15.51
N ASN A 210 14.25 -8.83 -14.72
CA ASN A 210 14.63 -7.48 -14.28
C ASN A 210 13.46 -6.65 -13.73
N VAL A 211 12.54 -7.30 -13.01
CA VAL A 211 11.24 -6.71 -12.62
C VAL A 211 11.39 -5.51 -11.68
N LEU A 212 12.52 -5.39 -10.98
CA LEU A 212 12.77 -4.28 -10.05
C LEU A 212 13.32 -3.01 -10.71
N GLY A 213 13.57 -3.02 -12.02
CA GLY A 213 14.20 -1.90 -12.70
C GLY A 213 15.63 -1.72 -12.19
N SER A 214 16.61 -1.86 -13.08
CA SER A 214 17.94 -1.35 -12.78
C SER A 214 17.81 0.16 -12.50
N ARG A 215 17.91 0.57 -11.23
CA ARG A 215 18.38 1.93 -10.91
C ARG A 215 19.76 2.03 -11.53
N ARG A 216 19.81 2.52 -12.77
CA ARG A 216 21.02 3.13 -13.32
C ARG A 216 21.28 4.35 -12.45
N HIS A 217 22.10 4.19 -11.43
CA HIS A 217 22.82 5.31 -10.84
C HIS A 217 23.80 5.78 -11.90
N GLY A 218 23.44 6.88 -12.56
CA GLY A 218 24.37 7.81 -13.18
C GLY A 218 24.56 9.00 -12.26
#